data_AF-A0A5M6CHM9-F1
#
_entry.id   AF-A0A5M6CHM9-F1
#
_cell.length_a   1.000
_cell.length_b   1.000
_cell.length_c   1.000
_cell.angle_alpha   90.00
_cell.angle_beta   90.00
_cell.angle_gamma   90.00
#
_symmetry.space_group_name_H-M   'P 1'
#
loop_
_entity.id
_entity.type
_entity.pdbx_description
1 polymer ?
#
loop_
_entity_poly.entity_id
_entity_poly.type
_entity_poly.pdbx_seq_one_letter_code
_entity_poly.pdbx_strand_id
1 'polypeptide(L)'
;MSINKNNIADFIRYLFRKRKGTEPPQALLDGWSALSNDEIATQLSGLFQSWGLTDEDKRMEINSFLKDYLFTPKPAPVKRPAVIVAPPSDTMQQNQPVFKKKKSNKMLVRYGTAVLLILLCFLGYKYIAFKNTKYLYTITDNVSIRNDDNRIVARMDLFPVQGSTPSFQKLKAQDDEIYYKSIDNSGQLFPFRKVLLKEDNFITYLFGQNKETGYVNTNYVVDNVKEFDLYQTAFKEVKNNKDENADLKAIYRKIIIGSMSIDASTGEKYISLHTNNLPRSAVNATYGIVKQSIKTNVKYNIIAGLSDGYYYSFVGDIQNNEYVAPQKIMMIDADGESKPMTGAYRFINQDGRIVLYDCLTNAVTNYKSQKNSDGNIASFVYEAPANIIDDILGNGDATDPSDTVPAPVQ
;
A
#
# COMPACT_ATOMS: atom_id res chain seq x y z
N MET A 1 4.82 -5.77 -32.72
CA MET A 1 5.67 -6.93 -32.35
C MET A 1 6.40 -6.59 -31.06
N SER A 2 6.57 -7.55 -30.16
CA SER A 2 7.28 -7.38 -28.88
C SER A 2 8.53 -8.25 -28.83
N ILE A 3 9.47 -7.88 -27.96
CA ILE A 3 10.60 -8.73 -27.60
C ILE A 3 10.07 -9.96 -26.87
N ASN A 4 10.53 -11.15 -27.26
CA ASN A 4 10.11 -12.43 -26.74
C ASN A 4 11.32 -13.40 -26.69
N LYS A 5 11.08 -14.61 -26.20
CA LYS A 5 12.11 -15.64 -26.03
C LYS A 5 12.94 -15.92 -27.29
N ASN A 6 12.36 -15.76 -28.49
CA ASN A 6 13.04 -16.10 -29.74
C ASN A 6 13.99 -15.00 -30.23
N ASN A 7 13.84 -13.76 -29.76
CA ASN A 7 14.64 -12.61 -30.22
C ASN A 7 15.38 -11.85 -29.09
N ILE A 8 15.16 -12.22 -27.83
CA ILE A 8 15.75 -11.53 -26.67
C ILE A 8 17.28 -11.56 -26.68
N ALA A 9 17.91 -12.67 -27.05
CA ALA A 9 19.37 -12.77 -27.07
C ALA A 9 19.99 -11.79 -28.07
N ASP A 10 19.39 -11.67 -29.26
CA ASP A 10 19.85 -10.73 -30.29
C ASP A 10 19.56 -9.28 -29.89
N PHE A 11 18.44 -9.03 -29.19
CA PHE A 11 18.14 -7.71 -28.65
C PHE A 11 19.16 -7.27 -27.58
N ILE A 12 19.56 -8.17 -26.67
CA ILE A 12 20.58 -7.88 -25.66
C ILE A 12 21.95 -7.62 -26.31
N ARG A 13 22.31 -8.36 -27.37
CA ARG A 13 23.51 -8.08 -28.16
C ARG A 13 23.45 -6.68 -28.78
N TYR A 14 22.32 -6.32 -29.38
CA TYR A 14 22.09 -4.99 -29.96
C TYR A 14 22.28 -3.89 -28.91
N LEU A 15 21.64 -4.01 -27.74
CA LEU A 15 21.75 -3.02 -26.66
C LEU A 15 23.20 -2.86 -26.15
N PHE A 16 23.91 -3.97 -25.92
CA PHE A 16 25.28 -3.94 -25.44
C PHE A 16 26.24 -3.35 -26.47
N ARG A 17 26.09 -3.71 -27.75
CA ARG A 17 26.90 -3.14 -28.83
C ARG A 17 26.68 -1.63 -28.95
N LYS A 18 25.43 -1.17 -28.89
CA LYS A 18 25.08 0.24 -29.00
C LYS A 18 25.59 1.07 -27.80
N ARG A 19 25.48 0.55 -26.57
CA ARG A 19 25.85 1.29 -25.35
C ARG A 19 27.33 1.16 -24.96
N LYS A 20 27.93 -0.01 -25.14
CA LYS A 20 29.28 -0.34 -24.63
C LYS A 20 30.29 -0.62 -25.73
N GLY A 21 29.87 -0.74 -26.99
CA GLY A 21 30.76 -1.07 -28.11
C GLY A 21 31.32 -2.50 -28.08
N THR A 22 30.90 -3.33 -27.13
CA THR A 22 31.42 -4.70 -26.92
C THR A 22 30.30 -5.72 -26.96
N GLU A 23 30.61 -6.96 -27.33
CA GLU A 23 29.64 -8.06 -27.23
C GLU A 23 29.40 -8.46 -25.76
N PRO A 24 28.15 -8.81 -25.40
CA PRO A 24 27.85 -9.29 -24.05
C PRO A 24 28.49 -10.67 -23.81
N PRO A 25 28.88 -11.00 -22.56
CA PRO A 25 29.35 -12.33 -22.21
C PRO A 25 28.34 -13.43 -22.56
N GLN A 26 28.80 -14.58 -23.05
CA GLN A 26 27.90 -15.67 -23.49
C GLN A 26 26.98 -16.17 -22.36
N ALA A 27 27.48 -16.24 -21.13
CA ALA A 27 26.68 -16.60 -19.95
C ALA A 27 25.48 -15.66 -19.72
N LEU A 28 25.60 -14.37 -20.08
CA LEU A 28 24.50 -13.41 -20.01
C LEU A 28 23.43 -13.76 -21.06
N LEU A 29 23.85 -14.03 -22.30
CA LEU A 29 22.93 -14.39 -23.39
C LEU A 29 22.19 -15.70 -23.11
N ASP A 30 22.89 -16.69 -22.54
CA ASP A 30 22.29 -17.96 -22.14
C ASP A 30 21.24 -17.74 -21.04
N GLY A 31 21.55 -16.85 -20.07
CA GLY A 31 20.61 -16.43 -19.02
C GLY A 31 19.34 -15.79 -19.57
N TRP A 32 19.46 -14.86 -20.51
CA TRP A 32 18.31 -14.21 -21.14
C TRP A 32 17.48 -15.16 -22.03
N SER A 33 18.14 -16.11 -22.70
CA SER A 33 17.47 -17.09 -23.57
C SER A 33 16.68 -18.14 -22.77
N ALA A 34 17.01 -18.34 -21.49
CA ALA A 34 16.33 -19.27 -20.61
C ALA A 34 15.00 -18.73 -20.07
N LEU A 35 14.82 -17.41 -20.03
CA LEU A 35 13.65 -16.73 -19.46
C LEU A 35 12.36 -16.99 -20.26
N SER A 36 11.23 -16.96 -19.54
CA SER A 36 9.88 -16.89 -20.13
C SER A 36 9.56 -15.48 -20.64
N ASN A 37 8.53 -15.33 -21.48
CA ASN A 37 8.17 -14.02 -22.05
C ASN A 37 7.78 -12.98 -20.98
N ASP A 38 7.15 -13.40 -19.89
CA ASP A 38 6.73 -12.51 -18.79
C ASP A 38 7.94 -12.05 -17.96
N GLU A 39 8.89 -12.96 -17.72
CA GLU A 39 10.16 -12.64 -17.07
C GLU A 39 11.01 -11.70 -17.92
N ILE A 40 11.01 -11.90 -19.25
CA ILE A 40 11.72 -11.02 -20.19
C ILE A 40 11.20 -9.59 -20.08
N ALA A 41 9.88 -9.38 -20.04
CA ALA A 41 9.30 -8.05 -19.91
C ALA A 41 9.72 -7.37 -18.60
N THR A 42 9.72 -8.12 -17.50
CA THR A 42 10.09 -7.62 -16.16
C THR A 42 11.58 -7.28 -16.09
N GLN A 43 12.45 -8.20 -16.54
CA GLN A 43 13.90 -8.02 -16.53
C GLN A 43 14.35 -6.90 -17.46
N LEU A 44 13.72 -6.75 -18.63
CA LEU A 44 14.00 -5.63 -19.53
C LEU A 44 13.67 -4.30 -18.88
N SER A 45 12.51 -4.16 -18.24
CA SER A 45 12.16 -2.92 -17.52
C SER A 45 13.21 -2.58 -16.44
N GLY A 46 13.65 -3.57 -15.67
CA GLY A 46 14.72 -3.39 -14.69
C GLY A 46 16.06 -2.97 -15.32
N LEU A 47 16.42 -3.54 -16.48
CA LEU A 47 17.63 -3.18 -17.21
C LEU A 47 17.58 -1.72 -17.68
N PHE A 48 16.48 -1.30 -18.31
CA PHE A 48 16.29 0.09 -18.76
C PHE A 48 16.33 1.09 -17.58
N GLN A 49 15.67 0.74 -16.47
CA GLN A 49 15.70 1.56 -15.26
C GLN A 49 17.12 1.68 -14.67
N SER A 50 17.89 0.58 -14.66
CA SER A 50 19.28 0.60 -14.18
C SER A 50 20.20 1.50 -15.04
N TRP A 51 19.80 1.76 -16.28
CA TRP A 51 20.51 2.63 -17.22
C TRP A 51 19.96 4.06 -17.26
N GLY A 52 19.00 4.38 -16.39
CA GLY A 52 18.36 5.69 -16.32
C GLY A 52 17.54 6.04 -17.56
N LEU A 53 17.06 5.04 -18.31
CA LEU A 53 16.27 5.25 -19.52
C LEU A 53 14.78 5.32 -19.18
N THR A 54 14.07 6.22 -19.86
CA THR A 54 12.62 6.38 -19.71
C THR A 54 11.85 5.29 -20.48
N ASP A 55 10.55 5.15 -20.20
CA ASP A 55 9.69 4.23 -20.95
C ASP A 55 9.60 4.59 -22.44
N GLU A 56 9.76 5.88 -22.78
CA GLU A 56 9.80 6.34 -24.16
C GLU A 56 11.09 5.88 -24.86
N ASP A 57 12.23 5.99 -24.19
CA ASP A 57 13.52 5.47 -24.69
C ASP A 57 13.46 3.95 -24.90
N LYS A 58 12.82 3.23 -23.98
CA LYS A 58 12.59 1.79 -24.10
C LYS A 58 11.79 1.45 -25.35
N ARG A 59 10.69 2.19 -25.63
CA ARG A 59 9.90 2.00 -26.86
C ARG A 59 10.71 2.32 -28.11
N MET A 60 11.49 3.40 -28.10
CA MET A 60 12.36 3.76 -29.22
C MET A 60 13.39 2.68 -29.53
N GLU A 61 14.08 2.15 -28.52
CA GLU A 61 15.10 1.11 -28.70
C GLU A 61 14.53 -0.21 -29.21
N ILE A 62 13.39 -0.63 -28.68
CA ILE A 62 12.69 -1.84 -29.15
C ILE A 62 12.27 -1.66 -30.61
N ASN A 63 11.73 -0.49 -30.98
CA ASN A 63 11.33 -0.21 -32.36
C ASN A 63 12.54 -0.15 -33.31
N SER A 64 13.65 0.43 -32.88
CA SER A 64 14.90 0.47 -33.66
C SER A 64 15.43 -0.94 -33.92
N PHE A 65 15.49 -1.78 -32.89
CA PHE A 65 15.93 -3.17 -33.04
C PHE A 65 15.00 -3.96 -33.96
N LEU A 66 13.67 -3.86 -33.77
CA LEU A 66 12.72 -4.60 -34.60
C LEU A 66 12.79 -4.16 -36.06
N LYS A 67 13.05 -2.88 -36.32
CA LYS A 67 13.29 -2.37 -37.67
C LYS A 67 14.54 -3.02 -38.27
N ASP A 68 15.66 -3.07 -37.55
CA ASP A 68 16.89 -3.67 -38.08
C ASP A 68 16.79 -5.20 -38.23
N TYR A 69 16.17 -5.86 -37.26
CA TYR A 69 16.02 -7.32 -37.19
C TYR A 69 15.10 -7.88 -38.29
N LEU A 70 14.11 -7.10 -38.75
CA LEU A 70 13.18 -7.53 -39.81
C LEU A 70 13.79 -7.47 -41.22
N PHE A 71 14.90 -6.74 -41.42
CA PHE A 71 15.49 -6.52 -42.76
C PHE A 71 16.89 -7.10 -42.95
N THR A 72 17.50 -7.74 -41.95
CA THR A 72 18.80 -8.42 -42.11
C THR A 72 18.65 -9.92 -42.42
N PRO A 73 19.13 -10.43 -43.57
CA PRO A 73 19.07 -11.85 -43.90
C PRO A 73 20.00 -12.66 -42.99
N LYS A 74 19.43 -13.70 -42.36
CA LYS A 74 20.10 -14.59 -41.39
C LYS A 74 21.20 -15.43 -42.08
N PRO A 75 22.47 -15.41 -41.62
CA PRO A 75 23.52 -16.25 -42.20
C PRO A 75 23.29 -17.74 -41.88
N ALA A 76 23.47 -18.59 -42.90
CA ALA A 76 23.27 -20.03 -42.82
C ALA A 76 24.33 -20.72 -41.92
N PRO A 77 23.96 -21.79 -41.18
CA PRO A 77 24.85 -22.45 -40.24
C PRO A 77 25.95 -23.27 -40.93
N VAL A 78 27.20 -23.02 -40.54
CA VAL A 78 28.40 -23.74 -41.01
C VAL A 78 28.51 -25.11 -40.32
N LYS A 79 28.57 -26.19 -41.11
CA LYS A 79 28.77 -27.58 -40.65
C LYS A 79 30.17 -27.75 -40.02
N ARG A 80 30.24 -28.35 -38.83
CA ARG A 80 31.51 -28.75 -38.18
C ARG A 80 32.13 -29.99 -38.85
N PRO A 81 33.47 -30.10 -38.97
CA PRO A 81 34.12 -31.30 -39.47
C PRO A 81 34.22 -32.40 -38.39
N ALA A 82 34.16 -33.65 -38.85
CA ALA A 82 34.25 -34.86 -38.07
C ALA A 82 35.68 -35.10 -37.55
N VAL A 83 35.80 -35.53 -36.29
CA VAL A 83 37.06 -35.92 -35.66
C VAL A 83 37.35 -37.38 -36.00
N ILE A 84 38.56 -37.60 -36.55
CA ILE A 84 39.09 -38.88 -37.01
C ILE A 84 39.63 -39.68 -35.80
N VAL A 85 39.27 -40.97 -35.78
CA VAL A 85 39.78 -42.00 -34.86
C VAL A 85 41.07 -42.59 -35.43
N ALA A 86 42.08 -42.82 -34.59
CA ALA A 86 43.24 -43.67 -34.90
C ALA A 86 43.54 -44.66 -33.76
N PRO A 87 44.12 -45.86 -34.04
CA PRO A 87 44.10 -47.02 -33.15
C PRO A 87 45.52 -47.32 -32.56
N PRO A 88 45.83 -48.50 -31.99
CA PRO A 88 46.48 -48.63 -30.67
C PRO A 88 48.00 -48.90 -30.77
N SER A 89 48.71 -48.83 -29.64
CA SER A 89 50.06 -49.40 -29.54
C SER A 89 50.25 -50.08 -28.19
N ASP A 90 50.63 -51.35 -28.28
CA ASP A 90 51.13 -52.20 -27.21
C ASP A 90 52.38 -51.63 -26.55
N THR A 91 52.51 -51.77 -25.23
CA THR A 91 53.79 -52.21 -24.64
C THR A 91 53.67 -52.73 -23.20
N MET A 92 54.17 -53.96 -23.10
CA MET A 92 54.75 -54.76 -22.02
C MET A 92 54.67 -54.40 -20.52
N GLN A 93 54.52 -55.51 -19.79
CA GLN A 93 54.51 -55.76 -18.35
C GLN A 93 55.78 -55.31 -17.62
N GLN A 94 55.61 -54.83 -16.38
CA GLN A 94 56.58 -55.11 -15.31
C GLN A 94 55.87 -55.27 -13.97
N ASN A 95 56.07 -56.45 -13.37
CA ASN A 95 55.56 -56.87 -12.07
C ASN A 95 56.12 -56.01 -10.94
N GLN A 96 55.23 -55.48 -10.09
CA GLN A 96 55.58 -54.97 -8.76
C GLN A 96 54.60 -55.47 -7.69
N PRO A 97 55.07 -55.68 -6.45
CA PRO A 97 54.33 -56.36 -5.40
C PRO A 97 53.11 -55.56 -4.94
N VAL A 98 51.97 -56.26 -4.86
CA VAL A 98 50.65 -55.72 -4.54
C VAL A 98 50.57 -55.39 -3.04
N PHE A 99 50.85 -54.14 -2.68
CA PHE A 99 50.22 -53.54 -1.51
C PHE A 99 48.74 -53.30 -1.83
N LYS A 100 47.83 -54.00 -1.14
CA LYS A 100 46.38 -53.77 -1.24
C LYS A 100 46.03 -52.34 -0.82
N LYS A 101 46.14 -51.38 -1.75
CA LYS A 101 45.61 -50.02 -1.59
C LYS A 101 44.10 -50.13 -1.44
N LYS A 102 43.60 -49.82 -0.24
CA LYS A 102 42.19 -49.57 0.05
C LYS A 102 41.65 -48.67 -1.07
N LYS A 103 40.78 -49.19 -1.94
CA LYS A 103 40.20 -48.45 -3.08
C LYS A 103 39.53 -47.19 -2.51
N SER A 104 40.26 -46.08 -2.55
CA SER A 104 39.75 -44.77 -2.18
C SER A 104 38.59 -44.48 -3.11
N ASN A 105 37.43 -44.24 -2.51
CA ASN A 105 36.15 -44.11 -3.19
C ASN A 105 36.07 -42.74 -3.89
N LYS A 106 37.02 -42.43 -4.78
CA LYS A 106 37.18 -41.13 -5.47
C LYS A 106 35.93 -40.73 -6.24
N MET A 107 35.12 -41.69 -6.71
CA MET A 107 33.80 -41.44 -7.29
C MET A 107 32.82 -40.89 -6.25
N LEU A 108 32.75 -41.50 -5.05
CA LEU A 108 31.88 -41.03 -3.97
C LEU A 108 32.27 -39.63 -3.49
N VAL A 109 33.57 -39.30 -3.50
CA VAL A 109 34.07 -37.94 -3.22
C VAL A 109 33.65 -36.94 -4.32
N ARG A 110 33.72 -37.33 -5.61
CA ARG A 110 33.29 -36.48 -6.73
C ARG A 110 31.77 -36.23 -6.74
N TYR A 111 30.96 -37.26 -6.46
CA TYR A 111 29.52 -37.07 -6.34
C TYR A 111 29.16 -36.26 -5.09
N GLY A 112 29.83 -36.50 -3.95
CA GLY A 112 29.62 -35.71 -2.73
C GLY A 112 29.93 -34.23 -2.93
N THR A 113 31.01 -33.90 -3.64
CA THR A 113 31.36 -32.50 -3.95
C THR A 113 30.38 -31.84 -4.92
N ALA A 114 29.91 -32.55 -5.94
CA ALA A 114 28.89 -32.04 -6.86
C ALA A 114 27.56 -31.74 -6.15
N VAL A 115 27.10 -32.66 -5.27
CA VAL A 115 25.89 -32.46 -4.46
C VAL A 115 26.03 -31.27 -3.51
N LEU A 116 27.20 -31.12 -2.87
CA LEU A 116 27.49 -29.97 -2.01
C LEU A 116 27.41 -28.65 -2.78
N LEU A 117 27.99 -28.59 -3.99
CA LEU A 117 27.94 -27.39 -4.83
C LEU A 117 26.50 -27.03 -5.24
N ILE A 118 25.70 -28.02 -5.63
CA ILE A 118 24.28 -27.80 -5.94
C ILE A 118 23.53 -27.26 -4.72
N LEU A 119 23.78 -27.81 -3.53
CA LEU A 119 23.16 -27.37 -2.29
C LEU A 119 23.58 -25.95 -1.91
N LEU A 120 24.86 -25.58 -2.09
CA LEU A 120 25.35 -24.22 -1.88
C LEU A 120 24.73 -23.23 -2.89
N CYS A 121 24.63 -23.60 -4.17
CA CYS A 121 23.96 -22.78 -5.17
C CYS A 121 22.47 -22.57 -4.82
N PHE A 122 21.80 -23.62 -4.37
CA PHE A 122 20.40 -23.55 -3.93
C PHE A 122 20.23 -22.64 -2.69
N LEU A 123 21.10 -22.79 -1.68
CA LEU A 123 21.09 -21.92 -0.50
C LEU A 123 21.38 -20.46 -0.86
N GLY A 124 22.34 -20.22 -1.75
CA GLY A 124 22.65 -18.89 -2.28
C GLY A 124 21.46 -18.27 -3.01
N TYR A 125 20.79 -19.04 -3.87
CA TYR A 125 19.55 -18.61 -4.54
C TYR A 125 18.46 -18.24 -3.54
N LYS A 126 18.20 -19.10 -2.55
CA LYS A 126 17.22 -18.82 -1.48
C LYS A 126 17.59 -17.62 -0.63
N TYR A 127 18.88 -17.39 -0.38
CA TYR A 127 19.35 -16.23 0.36
C TYR A 127 19.13 -14.93 -0.42
N ILE A 128 19.36 -14.93 -1.73
CA ILE A 128 19.06 -13.77 -2.59
C ILE A 128 17.55 -13.50 -2.58
N ALA A 129 16.71 -14.54 -2.69
CA ALA A 129 15.26 -14.39 -2.58
C ALA A 129 14.86 -13.80 -1.22
N PHE A 130 15.42 -14.31 -0.12
CA PHE A 130 15.21 -13.76 1.22
C PHE A 130 15.65 -12.30 1.35
N LYS A 131 16.77 -11.90 0.74
CA LYS A 131 17.23 -10.50 0.79
C LYS A 131 16.29 -9.57 0.03
N ASN A 132 15.73 -10.05 -1.08
CA ASN A 132 14.83 -9.30 -1.94
C ASN A 132 13.37 -9.30 -1.47
N THR A 133 12.99 -10.06 -0.44
CA THR A 133 11.61 -10.04 0.05
C THR A 133 11.26 -8.68 0.63
N LYS A 134 10.06 -8.21 0.30
CA LYS A 134 9.55 -6.91 0.69
C LYS A 134 9.25 -6.83 2.18
N TYR A 135 9.29 -5.62 2.71
CA TYR A 135 8.72 -5.31 4.02
C TYR A 135 7.26 -4.92 3.84
N LEU A 136 6.42 -5.36 4.77
CA LEU A 136 5.05 -4.91 4.94
C LEU A 136 5.03 -3.96 6.13
N TYR A 137 4.41 -2.82 5.94
CA TYR A 137 4.26 -1.76 6.92
C TYR A 137 2.78 -1.61 7.25
N THR A 138 2.43 -1.49 8.52
CA THR A 138 1.02 -1.31 8.88
C THR A 138 0.57 0.14 8.71
N ILE A 139 -0.69 0.33 8.33
CA ILE A 139 -1.30 1.65 8.12
C ILE A 139 -2.26 2.05 9.25
N THR A 140 -2.46 1.17 10.23
CA THR A 140 -3.33 1.40 11.39
C THR A 140 -2.76 0.71 12.63
N ASP A 141 -3.24 1.12 13.79
CA ASP A 141 -2.94 0.46 15.05
C ASP A 141 -3.78 -0.81 15.23
N ASN A 142 -3.27 -1.73 16.04
CA ASN A 142 -3.92 -2.95 16.54
C ASN A 142 -4.27 -3.99 15.46
N VAL A 143 -3.41 -4.15 14.44
CA VAL A 143 -3.59 -5.18 13.41
C VAL A 143 -3.11 -6.52 13.96
N SER A 144 -4.01 -7.47 14.18
CA SER A 144 -3.63 -8.79 14.70
C SER A 144 -2.85 -9.60 13.66
N ILE A 145 -1.75 -10.22 14.09
CA ILE A 145 -1.02 -11.24 13.35
C ILE A 145 -1.39 -12.60 13.91
N ARG A 146 -1.83 -13.51 13.04
CA ARG A 146 -2.35 -14.81 13.45
C ARG A 146 -1.48 -15.95 12.94
N ASN A 147 -1.41 -17.05 13.65
CA ASN A 147 -0.74 -18.27 13.16
C ASN A 147 -1.69 -19.13 12.29
N ASP A 148 -1.26 -20.33 11.92
CA ASP A 148 -2.11 -21.27 11.16
C ASP A 148 -3.35 -21.73 11.93
N ASP A 149 -3.30 -21.78 13.27
CA ASP A 149 -4.43 -22.12 14.14
C ASP A 149 -5.36 -20.92 14.43
N ASN A 150 -5.22 -19.82 13.68
CA ASN A 150 -5.98 -18.58 13.84
C ASN A 150 -5.80 -17.89 15.22
N ARG A 151 -4.79 -18.27 16.00
CA ARG A 151 -4.44 -17.63 17.29
C ARG A 151 -3.59 -16.39 17.06
N ILE A 152 -3.83 -15.34 17.83
CA ILE A 152 -3.04 -14.11 17.79
C ILE A 152 -1.66 -14.39 18.40
N VAL A 153 -0.61 -14.20 17.61
CA VAL A 153 0.80 -14.42 18.03
C VAL A 153 1.58 -13.13 18.17
N ALA A 154 1.14 -12.08 17.49
CA ALA A 154 1.73 -10.75 17.52
C ALA A 154 0.70 -9.72 17.02
N ARG A 155 1.06 -8.45 17.03
CA ARG A 155 0.28 -7.36 16.41
C ARG A 155 1.19 -6.44 15.61
N MET A 156 0.61 -5.73 14.66
CA MET A 156 1.25 -4.58 14.03
C MET A 156 0.55 -3.29 14.44
N ASP A 157 1.35 -2.26 14.70
CA ASP A 157 0.87 -0.93 15.05
C ASP A 157 1.53 0.16 14.22
N LEU A 158 0.76 1.18 13.81
CA LEU A 158 1.30 2.29 13.05
C LEU A 158 2.33 3.05 13.89
N PHE A 159 2.05 3.17 15.18
CA PHE A 159 2.97 3.73 16.17
C PHE A 159 3.46 2.67 17.16
N PRO A 160 4.70 2.76 17.67
CA PRO A 160 5.22 1.76 18.60
C PRO A 160 4.37 1.66 19.87
N VAL A 161 3.96 0.45 20.24
CA VAL A 161 3.20 0.17 21.48
C VAL A 161 4.00 -0.82 22.33
N GLN A 162 4.16 -0.49 23.62
CA GLN A 162 4.71 -1.43 24.60
C GLN A 162 3.57 -2.24 25.22
N GLY A 163 3.71 -3.57 25.27
CA GLY A 163 2.67 -4.45 25.80
C GLY A 163 3.12 -5.91 25.92
N SER A 164 2.22 -6.76 26.41
CA SER A 164 2.46 -8.21 26.58
C SER A 164 2.50 -8.98 25.26
N THR A 165 1.80 -8.49 24.24
CA THR A 165 1.86 -9.02 22.87
C THR A 165 2.91 -8.23 22.08
N PRO A 166 3.88 -8.90 21.42
CA PRO A 166 4.86 -8.22 20.58
C PRO A 166 4.18 -7.37 19.50
N SER A 167 4.60 -6.10 19.41
CA SER A 167 4.10 -5.11 18.45
C SER A 167 5.20 -4.75 17.46
N PHE A 168 4.85 -4.75 16.18
CA PHE A 168 5.77 -4.45 15.08
C PHE A 168 5.19 -3.36 14.19
N GLN A 169 6.01 -2.41 13.74
CA GLN A 169 5.54 -1.42 12.76
C GLN A 169 5.67 -1.94 11.31
N LYS A 170 6.68 -2.78 11.10
CA LYS A 170 6.97 -3.44 9.84
C LYS A 170 7.35 -4.89 10.10
N LEU A 171 7.14 -5.75 9.12
CA LEU A 171 7.61 -7.12 9.13
C LEU A 171 8.01 -7.53 7.72
N LYS A 172 8.96 -8.45 7.61
CA LYS A 172 9.34 -8.99 6.30
C LYS A 172 8.29 -9.97 5.82
N ALA A 173 7.81 -9.80 4.59
CA ALA A 173 6.97 -10.80 3.95
C ALA A 173 7.79 -12.09 3.74
N GLN A 174 7.13 -13.24 3.85
CA GLN A 174 7.76 -14.52 3.50
C GLN A 174 7.77 -14.73 1.98
N ASP A 175 6.71 -14.26 1.32
CA ASP A 175 6.46 -14.39 -0.11
C ASP A 175 5.49 -13.27 -0.56
N ASP A 176 5.17 -13.25 -1.86
CA ASP A 176 4.21 -12.33 -2.47
C ASP A 176 2.80 -12.93 -2.64
N GLU A 177 2.54 -14.11 -2.08
CA GLU A 177 1.25 -14.79 -2.22
C GLU A 177 0.19 -14.19 -1.28
N ILE A 178 -1.07 -14.24 -1.73
CA ILE A 178 -2.24 -13.87 -0.92
C ILE A 178 -2.93 -15.13 -0.42
N TYR A 179 -3.01 -15.27 0.89
CA TYR A 179 -3.65 -16.38 1.57
C TYR A 179 -5.04 -15.97 2.04
N TYR A 180 -6.07 -16.67 1.58
CA TYR A 180 -7.45 -16.42 2.01
C TYR A 180 -7.75 -17.23 3.27
N LYS A 181 -7.98 -16.53 4.40
CA LYS A 181 -8.25 -17.15 5.71
C LYS A 181 -9.47 -16.53 6.38
N SER A 182 -10.19 -17.33 7.15
CA SER A 182 -11.26 -16.84 8.03
C SER A 182 -10.67 -16.32 9.35
N ILE A 183 -11.18 -15.19 9.83
CA ILE A 183 -10.75 -14.60 11.12
C ILE A 183 -11.54 -15.22 12.28
N ASP A 184 -12.73 -15.71 12.00
CA ASP A 184 -13.70 -16.26 12.96
C ASP A 184 -14.42 -17.47 12.35
N ASN A 185 -15.47 -17.94 13.02
CA ASN A 185 -16.30 -19.03 12.54
C ASN A 185 -17.37 -18.58 11.53
N SER A 186 -17.31 -17.34 11.02
CA SER A 186 -18.30 -16.81 10.06
C SER A 186 -18.17 -17.42 8.66
N GLY A 187 -17.01 -18.03 8.35
CA GLY A 187 -16.69 -18.52 7.02
C GLY A 187 -16.31 -17.41 6.03
N GLN A 188 -16.31 -16.14 6.44
CA GLN A 188 -15.87 -15.03 5.61
C GLN A 188 -14.34 -15.08 5.43
N LEU A 189 -13.90 -15.25 4.19
CA LEU A 189 -12.49 -15.27 3.84
C LEU A 189 -11.96 -13.85 3.62
N PHE A 190 -10.84 -13.55 4.25
CA PHE A 190 -10.10 -12.30 4.06
C PHE A 190 -8.72 -12.58 3.47
N PRO A 191 -8.17 -11.65 2.68
CA PRO A 191 -6.83 -11.78 2.11
C PRO A 191 -5.72 -11.45 3.12
N PHE A 192 -4.78 -12.36 3.31
CA PHE A 192 -3.62 -12.24 4.19
C PHE A 192 -2.30 -12.36 3.45
N ARG A 193 -1.25 -11.72 3.98
CA ARG A 193 0.16 -11.98 3.63
C ARG A 193 0.82 -12.76 4.75
N LYS A 194 1.71 -13.67 4.37
CA LYS A 194 2.55 -14.39 5.33
C LYS A 194 3.79 -13.56 5.66
N VAL A 195 4.10 -13.44 6.95
CA VAL A 195 5.18 -12.61 7.49
C VAL A 195 6.08 -13.39 8.43
N LEU A 196 7.35 -12.99 8.48
CA LEU A 196 8.34 -13.54 9.40
C LEU A 196 8.33 -12.71 10.69
N LEU A 197 8.12 -13.35 11.84
CA LEU A 197 8.10 -12.67 13.15
C LEU A 197 9.51 -12.32 13.66
N LYS A 198 10.55 -12.84 13.01
CA LYS A 198 11.97 -12.54 13.28
C LYS A 198 12.63 -12.07 11.98
N GLU A 199 12.84 -10.76 11.85
CA GLU A 199 13.18 -10.09 10.57
C GLU A 199 14.50 -10.56 9.94
N ASP A 200 15.52 -10.88 10.74
CA ASP A 200 16.89 -11.13 10.26
C ASP A 200 17.27 -12.61 10.16
N ASN A 201 16.34 -13.54 10.40
CA ASN A 201 16.69 -14.95 10.47
C ASN A 201 16.44 -15.69 9.15
N PHE A 202 17.48 -15.80 8.32
CA PHE A 202 17.43 -16.61 7.09
C PHE A 202 17.06 -18.08 7.34
N ILE A 203 17.44 -18.63 8.50
CA ILE A 203 17.08 -20.01 8.87
C ILE A 203 15.57 -20.12 9.11
N THR A 204 14.95 -19.11 9.73
CA THR A 204 13.49 -19.02 9.85
C THR A 204 12.82 -18.90 8.48
N TYR A 205 13.42 -18.20 7.52
CA TYR A 205 12.89 -18.15 6.15
C TYR A 205 12.95 -19.52 5.45
N LEU A 206 14.04 -20.28 5.63
CA LEU A 206 14.22 -21.60 5.00
C LEU A 206 13.37 -22.70 5.63
N PHE A 207 13.29 -22.74 6.96
CA PHE A 207 12.73 -23.87 7.72
C PHE A 207 11.59 -23.46 8.64
N GLY A 208 11.03 -22.26 8.43
CA GLY A 208 10.09 -21.60 9.34
C GLY A 208 9.08 -22.56 9.95
N GLN A 209 9.21 -22.78 11.25
CA GLN A 209 8.21 -23.50 12.02
C GLN A 209 6.98 -22.61 12.22
N ASN A 210 5.81 -23.22 12.43
CA ASN A 210 4.53 -22.51 12.61
C ASN A 210 4.54 -21.42 13.70
N LYS A 211 5.55 -21.38 14.58
CA LYS A 211 5.73 -20.38 15.65
C LYS A 211 6.50 -19.12 15.23
N GLU A 212 7.20 -19.15 14.09
CA GLU A 212 8.06 -18.04 13.65
C GLU A 212 7.49 -17.28 12.45
N THR A 213 6.35 -17.74 11.94
CA THR A 213 5.60 -17.11 10.84
C THR A 213 4.22 -16.71 11.31
N GLY A 214 3.66 -15.65 10.73
CA GLY A 214 2.30 -15.22 10.98
C GLY A 214 1.61 -14.76 9.71
N TYR A 215 0.31 -14.47 9.81
CA TYR A 215 -0.52 -13.96 8.75
C TYR A 215 -1.08 -12.61 9.16
N VAL A 216 -0.85 -11.59 8.33
CA VAL A 216 -1.39 -10.23 8.51
C VAL A 216 -2.35 -9.89 7.38
N ASN A 217 -3.47 -9.26 7.71
CA ASN A 217 -4.49 -8.94 6.73
C ASN A 217 -4.00 -7.81 5.80
N THR A 218 -4.04 -8.08 4.48
CA THR A 218 -3.57 -7.19 3.41
C THR A 218 -4.24 -5.82 3.43
N ASN A 219 -5.47 -5.72 3.92
CA ASN A 219 -6.21 -4.46 3.95
C ASN A 219 -5.57 -3.42 4.87
N TYR A 220 -4.69 -3.83 5.78
CA TYR A 220 -4.08 -2.99 6.80
C TYR A 220 -2.57 -2.86 6.66
N VAL A 221 -1.99 -3.30 5.54
CA VAL A 221 -0.55 -3.20 5.28
C VAL A 221 -0.25 -2.69 3.89
N VAL A 222 0.89 -2.03 3.74
CA VAL A 222 1.45 -1.53 2.49
C VAL A 222 2.89 -1.99 2.34
N ASP A 223 3.42 -2.09 1.12
CA ASP A 223 4.83 -2.48 0.87
C ASP A 223 5.73 -1.29 0.51
N ASN A 224 5.17 -0.07 0.47
CA ASN A 224 5.86 1.16 0.15
C ASN A 224 6.22 1.97 1.41
N VAL A 225 7.51 2.17 1.64
CA VAL A 225 8.01 2.93 2.80
C VAL A 225 7.57 4.41 2.76
N LYS A 226 7.50 5.03 1.58
CA LYS A 226 7.08 6.44 1.47
C LYS A 226 5.62 6.61 1.85
N GLU A 227 4.79 5.65 1.46
CA GLU A 227 3.38 5.64 1.86
C GLU A 227 3.27 5.46 3.37
N PHE A 228 4.02 4.54 3.96
CA PHE A 228 4.07 4.36 5.41
C PHE A 228 4.52 5.62 6.17
N ASP A 229 5.56 6.30 5.70
CA ASP A 229 6.05 7.56 6.28
C ASP A 229 4.97 8.66 6.22
N LEU A 230 4.16 8.67 5.16
CA LEU A 230 3.01 9.57 5.03
C LEU A 230 1.92 9.23 6.06
N TYR A 231 1.62 7.94 6.30
CA TYR A 231 0.70 7.55 7.39
C TYR A 231 1.23 8.00 8.77
N GLN A 232 2.51 7.78 9.06
CA GLN A 232 3.09 8.20 10.33
C GLN A 232 3.02 9.72 10.51
N THR A 233 3.34 10.47 9.47
CA THR A 233 3.34 11.93 9.48
C THR A 233 1.93 12.46 9.66
N ALA A 234 0.99 12.02 8.83
CA ALA A 234 -0.38 12.53 8.80
C ALA A 234 -1.11 12.33 10.13
N PHE A 235 -0.90 11.18 10.80
CA PHE A 235 -1.63 10.79 12.01
C PHE A 235 -0.85 10.98 13.32
N LYS A 236 0.30 11.65 13.31
CA LYS A 236 1.18 11.78 14.47
C LYS A 236 0.54 12.45 15.69
N GLU A 237 -0.37 13.40 15.49
CA GLU A 237 -1.13 14.04 16.58
C GLU A 237 -2.39 13.26 16.93
N VAL A 238 -3.07 12.68 15.92
CA VAL A 238 -4.29 11.89 16.12
C VAL A 238 -4.06 10.73 17.08
N LYS A 239 -2.88 10.09 17.05
CA LYS A 239 -2.54 8.99 17.97
C LYS A 239 -2.64 9.37 19.45
N ASN A 240 -2.42 10.64 19.78
CA ASN A 240 -2.44 11.13 21.16
C ASN A 240 -3.87 11.38 21.66
N ASN A 241 -4.86 11.42 20.75
CA ASN A 241 -6.27 11.52 21.06
C ASN A 241 -6.93 10.14 20.91
N LYS A 242 -7.14 9.45 22.03
CA LYS A 242 -7.66 8.07 22.06
C LYS A 242 -8.99 7.92 21.29
N ASP A 243 -9.89 8.89 21.46
CA ASP A 243 -11.24 8.81 20.90
C ASP A 243 -11.24 9.03 19.39
N GLU A 244 -10.48 10.01 18.89
CA GLU A 244 -10.32 10.21 17.44
C GLU A 244 -9.56 9.06 16.79
N ASN A 245 -8.50 8.56 17.44
CA ASN A 245 -7.71 7.45 16.92
C ASN A 245 -8.54 6.17 16.79
N ALA A 246 -9.40 5.88 17.78
CA ALA A 246 -10.27 4.71 17.79
C ALA A 246 -11.37 4.79 16.71
N ASP A 247 -11.93 5.97 16.48
CA ASP A 247 -12.95 6.16 15.45
C ASP A 247 -12.39 6.17 14.02
N LEU A 248 -11.11 6.53 13.87
CA LEU A 248 -10.47 6.66 12.58
C LEU A 248 -10.02 5.30 12.04
N LYS A 249 -11.00 4.55 11.54
CA LYS A 249 -10.81 3.25 10.88
C LYS A 249 -9.85 3.34 9.68
N ALA A 250 -9.22 2.22 9.35
CA ALA A 250 -8.27 2.12 8.24
C ALA A 250 -8.80 2.66 6.90
N ILE A 251 -10.09 2.46 6.63
CA ILE A 251 -10.76 2.98 5.42
C ILE A 251 -10.65 4.51 5.30
N TYR A 252 -10.83 5.24 6.39
CA TYR A 252 -10.75 6.70 6.41
C TYR A 252 -9.30 7.16 6.29
N ARG A 253 -8.37 6.44 6.94
CA ARG A 253 -6.94 6.71 6.81
C ARG A 253 -6.48 6.56 5.36
N LYS A 254 -6.90 5.50 4.68
CA LYS A 254 -6.63 5.29 3.25
C LYS A 254 -7.12 6.44 2.39
N ILE A 255 -8.32 6.97 2.63
CA ILE A 255 -8.84 8.11 1.86
C ILE A 255 -8.00 9.36 2.08
N ILE A 256 -7.65 9.67 3.33
CA ILE A 256 -6.83 10.84 3.66
C ILE A 256 -5.47 10.73 2.97
N ILE A 257 -4.78 9.61 3.13
CA ILE A 257 -3.43 9.39 2.57
C ILE A 257 -3.47 9.30 1.04
N GLY A 258 -4.44 8.59 0.47
CA GLY A 258 -4.66 8.51 -0.96
C GLY A 258 -4.86 9.89 -1.58
N SER A 259 -5.68 10.74 -0.94
CA SER A 259 -5.88 12.12 -1.35
C SER A 259 -4.60 12.95 -1.22
N MET A 260 -3.93 12.90 -0.06
CA MET A 260 -2.67 13.65 0.19
C MET A 260 -1.54 13.24 -0.76
N SER A 261 -1.49 11.99 -1.21
CA SER A 261 -0.46 11.52 -2.13
C SER A 261 -0.59 12.11 -3.55
N ILE A 262 -1.76 12.63 -3.92
CA ILE A 262 -1.98 13.33 -5.20
C ILE A 262 -1.43 14.77 -5.15
N ASP A 263 -1.48 15.43 -3.99
CA ASP A 263 -1.00 16.80 -3.82
C ASP A 263 0.28 16.85 -2.97
N ALA A 264 1.41 17.02 -3.66
CA ALA A 264 2.73 17.12 -3.03
C ALA A 264 2.82 18.22 -1.96
N SER A 265 2.00 19.28 -2.04
CA SER A 265 1.98 20.34 -1.03
C SER A 265 1.49 19.86 0.35
N THR A 266 0.83 18.71 0.41
CA THR A 266 0.31 18.13 1.64
C THR A 266 1.18 17.03 2.24
N GLY A 267 2.23 16.59 1.55
CA GLY A 267 3.04 15.42 1.96
C GLY A 267 3.72 15.53 3.33
N GLU A 268 4.07 16.74 3.77
CA GLU A 268 4.69 16.99 5.08
C GLU A 268 3.69 17.50 6.13
N LYS A 269 2.43 17.71 5.72
CA LYS A 269 1.38 18.18 6.62
C LYS A 269 0.83 17.04 7.44
N TYR A 270 0.28 17.38 8.59
CA TYR A 270 -0.36 16.41 9.47
C TYR A 270 -1.71 16.92 9.96
N ILE A 271 -2.59 16.00 10.35
CA ILE A 271 -3.89 16.34 10.91
C ILE A 271 -3.68 16.98 12.28
N SER A 272 -4.06 18.24 12.40
CA SER A 272 -4.01 18.96 13.66
C SER A 272 -5.35 18.87 14.37
N LEU A 273 -5.33 18.33 15.58
CA LEU A 273 -6.51 18.28 16.43
C LEU A 273 -6.49 19.52 17.34
N HIS A 274 -7.20 20.56 16.92
CA HIS A 274 -7.32 21.79 17.70
C HIS A 274 -8.05 21.48 19.02
N THR A 275 -7.32 21.68 20.14
CA THR A 275 -7.60 21.30 21.53
C THR A 275 -7.60 19.79 21.80
N ASN A 276 -6.87 19.36 22.82
CA ASN A 276 -6.99 18.01 23.38
C ASN A 276 -7.95 18.08 24.58
N ASN A 277 -8.83 17.08 24.74
CA ASN A 277 -9.71 16.90 25.92
C ASN A 277 -11.09 17.61 25.96
N LEU A 278 -11.62 18.12 24.85
CA LEU A 278 -13.05 18.46 24.85
C LEU A 278 -13.88 17.17 24.95
N PRO A 279 -14.75 17.02 25.97
CA PRO A 279 -15.48 15.79 26.24
C PRO A 279 -16.41 15.42 25.08
N ARG A 280 -16.40 14.14 24.68
CA ARG A 280 -17.44 13.55 23.82
C ARG A 280 -18.63 13.12 24.68
N SER A 281 -19.35 14.07 25.27
CA SER A 281 -20.67 13.76 25.83
C SER A 281 -21.70 13.66 24.69
N ALA A 282 -22.62 12.70 24.75
CA ALA A 282 -23.47 12.35 23.60
C ALA A 282 -24.30 13.51 23.02
N VAL A 283 -24.65 14.51 23.83
CA VAL A 283 -25.47 15.65 23.42
C VAL A 283 -24.65 16.76 22.74
N ASN A 284 -23.36 16.90 23.07
CA ASN A 284 -22.48 17.95 22.56
C ASN A 284 -21.13 17.40 22.08
N ALA A 285 -21.14 16.20 21.50
CA ALA A 285 -19.92 15.54 21.07
C ALA A 285 -19.26 16.39 19.98
N THR A 286 -18.07 16.90 20.28
CA THR A 286 -17.24 17.59 19.31
C THR A 286 -16.27 16.60 18.68
N TYR A 287 -16.17 16.64 17.36
CA TYR A 287 -15.27 15.82 16.55
C TYR A 287 -14.17 16.71 15.97
N GLY A 288 -12.94 16.21 15.95
CA GLY A 288 -11.83 16.83 15.22
C GLY A 288 -11.79 16.45 13.74
N ILE A 289 -12.44 15.33 13.38
CA ILE A 289 -12.47 14.79 12.02
C ILE A 289 -13.92 14.42 11.67
N VAL A 290 -14.47 15.01 10.60
CA VAL A 290 -15.77 14.63 10.05
C VAL A 290 -15.61 13.43 9.13
N LYS A 291 -16.48 12.44 9.29
CA LYS A 291 -16.53 11.22 8.46
C LYS A 291 -17.90 11.16 7.77
N GLN A 292 -17.99 11.66 6.55
CA GLN A 292 -19.25 11.69 5.80
C GLN A 292 -19.32 10.54 4.79
N SER A 293 -20.34 9.69 4.89
CA SER A 293 -20.66 8.71 3.86
C SER A 293 -21.42 9.40 2.71
N ILE A 294 -20.88 9.33 1.50
CA ILE A 294 -21.56 9.77 0.26
C ILE A 294 -22.30 8.58 -0.34
N LYS A 295 -21.60 7.43 -0.43
CA LYS A 295 -22.17 6.14 -0.78
C LYS A 295 -21.65 5.11 0.23
N THR A 296 -22.56 4.53 1.00
CA THR A 296 -22.24 3.63 2.12
C THR A 296 -21.26 2.53 1.69
N ASN A 297 -20.15 2.43 2.43
CA ASN A 297 -19.06 1.47 2.20
C ASN A 297 -18.33 1.58 0.86
N VAL A 298 -18.54 2.66 0.10
CA VAL A 298 -17.91 2.88 -1.21
C VAL A 298 -17.17 4.20 -1.23
N LYS A 299 -17.88 5.31 -1.04
CA LYS A 299 -17.35 6.67 -1.22
C LYS A 299 -17.58 7.50 0.02
N TYR A 300 -16.53 8.14 0.50
CA TYR A 300 -16.57 9.00 1.68
C TYR A 300 -15.92 10.36 1.39
N ASN A 301 -16.39 11.36 2.13
CA ASN A 301 -15.76 12.67 2.27
C ASN A 301 -15.32 12.83 3.72
N ILE A 302 -14.02 13.04 3.94
CA ILE A 302 -13.43 13.23 5.25
C ILE A 302 -13.00 14.68 5.36
N ILE A 303 -13.32 15.36 6.47
CA ILE A 303 -12.90 16.74 6.71
C ILE A 303 -12.02 16.79 7.95
N ALA A 304 -10.85 17.41 7.84
CA ALA A 304 -9.94 17.63 8.95
C ALA A 304 -9.11 18.91 8.77
N GLY A 305 -8.68 19.50 9.89
CA GLY A 305 -7.68 20.56 9.90
C GLY A 305 -6.28 19.99 9.70
N LEU A 306 -5.46 20.65 8.88
CA LEU A 306 -4.05 20.33 8.73
C LEU A 306 -3.16 21.31 9.49
N SER A 307 -1.90 20.94 9.67
CA SER A 307 -0.88 21.71 10.39
C SER A 307 -0.55 23.09 9.80
N ASP A 308 -1.03 23.40 8.60
CA ASP A 308 -0.93 24.73 7.98
C ASP A 308 -2.07 25.68 8.40
N GLY A 309 -2.97 25.22 9.28
CA GLY A 309 -4.08 26.01 9.84
C GLY A 309 -5.34 26.04 8.97
N TYR A 310 -5.34 25.36 7.82
CA TYR A 310 -6.51 25.25 6.95
C TYR A 310 -7.25 23.91 7.15
N TYR A 311 -8.54 23.92 6.84
CA TYR A 311 -9.36 22.70 6.78
C TYR A 311 -9.48 22.19 5.36
N TYR A 312 -9.41 20.87 5.21
CA TYR A 312 -9.42 20.19 3.92
C TYR A 312 -10.49 19.10 3.86
N SER A 313 -11.07 18.92 2.68
CA SER A 313 -11.87 17.78 2.26
C SER A 313 -10.97 16.76 1.56
N PHE A 314 -11.05 15.51 2.01
CA PHE A 314 -10.41 14.34 1.43
C PHE A 314 -11.50 13.41 0.92
N VAL A 315 -11.59 13.24 -0.39
CA VAL A 315 -12.64 12.44 -1.04
C VAL A 315 -12.02 11.23 -1.69
N GLY A 316 -12.61 10.06 -1.44
CA GLY A 316 -12.14 8.82 -2.05
C GLY A 316 -13.23 7.76 -2.21
N ASP A 317 -13.09 6.98 -3.27
CA ASP A 317 -13.81 5.73 -3.53
C ASP A 317 -12.87 4.56 -3.21
N ILE A 318 -13.19 3.85 -2.13
CA ILE A 318 -12.36 2.76 -1.60
C ILE A 318 -12.47 1.51 -2.48
N GLN A 319 -13.63 1.31 -3.12
CA GLN A 319 -13.86 0.13 -3.94
C GLN A 319 -13.04 0.21 -5.23
N ASN A 320 -12.97 1.40 -5.82
CA ASN A 320 -12.23 1.64 -7.06
C ASN A 320 -10.78 2.12 -6.83
N ASN A 321 -10.39 2.37 -5.57
CA ASN A 321 -9.09 2.94 -5.21
C ASN A 321 -8.83 4.29 -5.89
N GLU A 322 -9.88 5.11 -6.01
CA GLU A 322 -9.84 6.42 -6.63
C GLU A 322 -9.89 7.50 -5.56
N TYR A 323 -9.00 8.49 -5.67
CA TYR A 323 -8.89 9.59 -4.71
C TYR A 323 -8.89 10.93 -5.43
N VAL A 324 -9.32 11.98 -4.74
CA VAL A 324 -9.28 13.36 -5.23
C VAL A 324 -8.25 14.14 -4.44
N ALA A 325 -7.52 15.03 -5.10
CA ALA A 325 -6.60 15.94 -4.42
C ALA A 325 -7.32 16.72 -3.31
N PRO A 326 -6.69 16.98 -2.15
CA PRO A 326 -7.36 17.63 -1.03
C PRO A 326 -7.83 19.04 -1.41
N GLN A 327 -9.08 19.36 -1.09
CA GLN A 327 -9.65 20.67 -1.38
C GLN A 327 -9.85 21.46 -0.09
N LYS A 328 -9.44 22.73 -0.06
CA LYS A 328 -9.70 23.59 1.10
C LYS A 328 -11.21 23.76 1.28
N ILE A 329 -11.68 23.57 2.50
CA ILE A 329 -13.05 23.89 2.88
C ILE A 329 -13.19 25.40 2.96
N MET A 330 -14.27 25.92 2.39
CA MET A 330 -14.56 27.35 2.41
C MET A 330 -15.51 27.70 3.55
N MET A 331 -15.37 28.91 4.09
CA MET A 331 -16.29 29.54 5.02
C MET A 331 -16.94 30.72 4.31
N ILE A 332 -18.28 30.77 4.33
CA ILE A 332 -19.09 31.86 3.75
C ILE A 332 -19.68 32.64 4.91
N ASP A 333 -19.29 33.89 5.08
CA ASP A 333 -19.77 34.74 6.18
C ASP A 333 -21.13 35.39 5.89
N ALA A 334 -21.59 36.25 6.80
CA ALA A 334 -22.90 36.89 6.73
C ALA A 334 -23.07 37.79 5.51
N ASP A 335 -21.97 38.36 5.00
CA ASP A 335 -21.94 39.21 3.81
C ASP A 335 -21.86 38.38 2.51
N GLY A 336 -21.77 37.05 2.62
CA GLY A 336 -21.63 36.13 1.51
C GLY A 336 -20.18 36.01 0.99
N GLU A 337 -19.19 36.59 1.69
CA GLU A 337 -17.80 36.48 1.27
C GLU A 337 -17.25 35.07 1.57
N SER A 338 -16.57 34.50 0.57
CA SER A 338 -16.01 33.15 0.68
C SER A 338 -14.50 33.21 0.95
N LYS A 339 -14.07 32.61 2.05
CA LYS A 339 -12.66 32.50 2.43
C LYS A 339 -12.30 31.08 2.87
N PRO A 340 -11.05 30.61 2.68
CA PRO A 340 -10.66 29.32 3.21
C PRO A 340 -10.86 29.26 4.73
N MET A 341 -11.43 28.16 5.21
CA MET A 341 -11.67 27.94 6.63
C MET A 341 -10.34 27.81 7.37
N THR A 342 -10.12 28.68 8.35
CA THR A 342 -8.94 28.73 9.22
C THR A 342 -9.37 28.96 10.66
N GLY A 343 -8.60 28.46 11.63
CA GLY A 343 -8.85 28.69 13.06
C GLY A 343 -8.89 27.39 13.85
N ALA A 344 -9.23 27.47 15.13
CA ALA A 344 -9.31 26.32 16.02
C ALA A 344 -10.77 25.86 16.16
N TYR A 345 -11.28 25.16 15.14
CA TYR A 345 -12.63 24.63 15.13
C TYR A 345 -12.70 23.12 15.36
N ARG A 346 -13.81 22.69 15.94
CA ARG A 346 -14.30 21.31 15.91
C ARG A 346 -15.68 21.25 15.28
N PHE A 347 -16.17 20.04 15.11
CA PHE A 347 -17.43 19.74 14.43
C PHE A 347 -18.43 19.15 15.41
N ILE A 348 -19.67 19.66 15.41
CA ILE A 348 -20.80 19.08 16.15
C ILE A 348 -21.85 18.65 15.13
N ASN A 349 -22.48 17.50 15.34
CA ASN A 349 -23.65 17.11 14.55
C ASN A 349 -24.91 17.58 15.28
N GLN A 350 -25.60 18.57 14.71
CA GLN A 350 -26.89 19.05 15.19
C GLN A 350 -27.94 18.74 14.12
N ASP A 351 -28.88 17.87 14.45
CA ASP A 351 -30.01 17.49 13.58
C ASP A 351 -29.60 17.04 12.17
N GLY A 352 -28.49 16.30 12.08
CA GLY A 352 -27.96 15.79 10.81
C GLY A 352 -27.14 16.79 10.00
N ARG A 353 -26.95 18.02 10.51
CA ARG A 353 -26.06 19.03 9.94
C ARG A 353 -24.82 19.19 10.80
N ILE A 354 -23.67 19.39 10.16
CA ILE A 354 -22.43 19.66 10.89
C ILE A 354 -22.33 21.16 11.16
N VAL A 355 -22.13 21.53 12.40
CA VAL A 355 -21.98 22.92 12.87
C VAL A 355 -20.59 23.09 13.45
N LEU A 356 -19.96 24.25 13.20
CA LEU A 356 -18.65 24.54 13.76
C LEU A 356 -18.75 24.92 15.25
N TYR A 357 -17.86 24.34 16.05
CA TYR A 357 -17.62 24.68 17.44
C TYR A 357 -16.28 25.40 17.52
N ASP A 358 -16.28 26.64 17.97
CA ASP A 358 -15.07 27.43 18.16
C ASP A 358 -14.41 27.06 19.49
N CYS A 359 -13.21 26.47 19.40
CA CYS A 359 -12.46 26.02 20.56
C CYS A 359 -11.79 27.16 21.35
N LEU A 360 -11.68 28.37 20.78
CA LEU A 360 -11.13 29.52 21.51
C LEU A 360 -12.18 30.13 22.43
N THR A 361 -13.41 30.27 21.93
CA THR A 361 -14.54 30.83 22.69
C THR A 361 -15.35 29.77 23.44
N ASN A 362 -15.08 28.48 23.19
CA ASN A 362 -15.82 27.33 23.72
C ASN A 362 -17.33 27.39 23.41
N ALA A 363 -17.69 27.92 22.24
CA ALA A 363 -19.07 28.15 21.83
C ALA A 363 -19.41 27.50 20.48
N VAL A 364 -20.67 27.09 20.33
CA VAL A 364 -21.23 26.71 19.03
C VAL A 364 -21.35 27.97 18.19
N THR A 365 -20.87 27.91 16.96
CA THR A 365 -20.97 29.03 16.02
C THR A 365 -22.23 28.92 15.16
N ASN A 366 -22.52 29.97 14.41
CA ASN A 366 -23.61 30.01 13.44
C ASN A 366 -23.23 29.43 12.06
N TYR A 367 -22.05 28.82 11.92
CA TYR A 367 -21.59 28.26 10.66
C TYR A 367 -22.03 26.81 10.51
N LYS A 368 -22.89 26.53 9.52
CA LYS A 368 -23.43 25.20 9.24
C LYS A 368 -22.93 24.66 7.90
N SER A 369 -22.71 23.35 7.83
CA SER A 369 -22.19 22.68 6.65
C SER A 369 -23.16 22.78 5.48
N GLN A 370 -22.66 23.19 4.31
CA GLN A 370 -23.37 23.16 3.04
C GLN A 370 -22.76 22.09 2.13
N LYS A 371 -23.63 21.25 1.57
CA LYS A 371 -23.25 20.19 0.65
C LYS A 371 -23.34 20.68 -0.80
N ASN A 372 -22.40 20.26 -1.64
CA ASN A 372 -22.46 20.46 -3.09
C ASN A 372 -23.44 19.46 -3.76
N SER A 373 -23.55 19.53 -5.09
CA SER A 373 -24.40 18.61 -5.90
C SER A 373 -24.05 17.13 -5.73
N ASP A 374 -22.80 16.82 -5.38
CA ASP A 374 -22.32 15.44 -5.17
C ASP A 374 -22.57 14.96 -3.75
N GLY A 375 -23.17 15.80 -2.90
CA GLY A 375 -23.42 15.52 -1.49
C GLY A 375 -22.21 15.73 -0.58
N ASN A 376 -21.05 16.19 -1.09
CA ASN A 376 -19.88 16.50 -0.29
C ASN A 376 -20.08 17.81 0.45
N ILE A 377 -19.78 17.85 1.76
CA ILE A 377 -19.61 19.13 2.46
C ILE A 377 -18.45 19.89 1.79
N ALA A 378 -18.76 21.03 1.18
CA ALA A 378 -17.82 21.87 0.44
C ALA A 378 -17.52 23.19 1.16
N SER A 379 -18.49 23.68 1.95
CA SER A 379 -18.37 24.92 2.69
C SER A 379 -19.13 24.88 4.02
N PHE A 380 -18.84 25.86 4.87
CA PHE A 380 -19.64 26.21 6.04
C PHE A 380 -20.18 27.62 5.87
N VAL A 381 -21.51 27.77 5.95
CA VAL A 381 -22.21 29.03 5.68
C VAL A 381 -22.75 29.59 6.98
N TYR A 382 -22.59 30.89 7.19
CA TYR A 382 -23.19 31.60 8.30
C TYR A 382 -24.72 31.62 8.15
N GLU A 383 -25.42 31.07 9.14
CA GLU A 383 -26.87 31.18 9.26
C GLU A 383 -27.19 32.07 10.46
N ALA A 384 -27.78 33.24 10.24
CA ALA A 384 -28.20 34.12 11.33
C ALA A 384 -29.06 33.35 12.33
N PRO A 385 -28.87 33.55 13.64
CA PRO A 385 -29.73 32.93 14.63
C PRO A 385 -31.16 33.37 14.35
N ALA A 386 -32.10 32.42 14.31
CA ALA A 386 -33.50 32.75 14.13
C ALA A 386 -33.88 33.83 15.15
N ASN A 387 -34.42 34.96 14.69
CA ASN A 387 -34.81 36.05 15.57
C ASN A 387 -35.87 35.51 16.53
N ILE A 388 -35.47 35.28 17.79
CA ILE A 388 -36.37 34.87 18.87
C ILE A 388 -37.54 35.86 19.02
N ILE A 389 -37.38 37.08 18.52
CA ILE A 389 -38.41 38.13 18.52
C ILE A 389 -39.61 37.76 17.62
N ASP A 390 -39.42 37.07 16.49
CA ASP A 390 -40.57 36.69 15.63
C ASP A 390 -41.39 35.54 16.24
N ASP A 391 -40.76 34.64 17.01
CA ASP A 391 -41.47 33.59 17.78
C ASP A 391 -42.19 34.16 19.02
N ILE A 392 -41.66 35.24 19.63
CA ILE A 392 -42.29 35.90 20.77
C ILE A 392 -43.41 36.85 20.32
N LEU A 393 -43.30 37.49 19.16
CA LEU A 393 -44.30 38.42 18.63
C LEU A 393 -45.33 37.76 17.69
N GLY A 394 -45.11 36.52 17.25
CA GLY A 394 -45.94 35.83 16.24
C GLY A 394 -47.19 35.08 16.74
N ASN A 395 -47.48 35.03 18.04
CA ASN A 395 -48.66 34.34 18.59
C ASN A 395 -49.67 35.27 19.28
N GLY A 396 -49.59 36.58 19.01
CA GLY A 396 -50.41 37.60 19.65
C GLY A 396 -51.45 38.25 18.74
N ASP A 397 -52.03 37.56 17.75
CA ASP A 397 -53.28 38.03 17.13
C ASP A 397 -53.95 36.93 16.28
N ALA A 398 -54.89 36.23 16.91
CA ALA A 398 -56.04 35.64 16.21
C ALA A 398 -57.21 35.60 17.20
N THR A 399 -57.90 36.73 17.27
CA THR A 399 -59.28 36.81 17.73
C THR A 399 -60.14 35.73 17.05
N ASP A 400 -60.78 34.94 17.90
CA ASP A 400 -61.98 34.12 17.66
C ASP A 400 -63.04 34.91 16.86
N PRO A 401 -63.78 34.27 15.93
CA PRO A 401 -65.14 33.89 16.34
C PRO A 401 -65.67 32.63 15.63
N SER A 402 -65.99 31.58 16.37
CA SER A 402 -67.25 30.83 16.14
C SER A 402 -67.58 29.86 17.28
N ASP A 403 -68.33 30.34 18.25
CA ASP A 403 -69.28 29.53 19.00
C ASP A 403 -70.28 28.89 18.03
N THR A 404 -70.24 27.56 17.89
CA THR A 404 -71.39 26.80 17.38
C THR A 404 -71.68 25.65 18.34
N VAL A 405 -72.72 25.85 19.13
CA VAL A 405 -73.32 24.87 20.06
C VAL A 405 -73.93 23.71 19.26
N PRO A 406 -73.63 22.43 19.56
CA PRO A 406 -74.42 21.32 19.03
C PRO A 406 -75.65 21.06 19.90
N ALA A 407 -76.81 20.92 19.24
CA ALA A 407 -78.08 20.54 19.86
C ALA A 407 -78.05 19.10 20.42
N PRO A 408 -78.82 18.80 21.48
CA PRO A 408 -78.89 17.46 22.04
C PRO A 408 -79.78 16.54 21.19
N VAL A 409 -79.29 15.33 20.94
CA VAL A 409 -80.04 14.23 20.31
C VAL A 409 -80.90 13.55 21.39
N GLN A 410 -82.19 13.36 21.09
CA GLN A 410 -83.11 12.46 21.80
C GLN A 410 -83.00 11.04 21.26
#